data_AF-A0A2E0BKA8-F1
#
_entry.id   AF-A0A2E0BKA8-F1
#
_cell.length_a   1.000
_cell.length_b   1.000
_cell.length_c   1.000
_cell.angle_alpha   90.00
_cell.angle_beta   90.00
_cell.angle_gamma   90.00
#
_symmetry.space_group_name_H-M   'P 1'
#
loop_
_entity.id
_entity.type
_entity.pdbx_description
1 polymer ?
#
loop_
_entity_poly.entity_id
_entity_poly.type
_entity_poly.pdbx_seq_one_letter_code
_entity_poly.pdbx_strand_id
1 'polypeptide(L)'
;MGRSCTKCDKKHYAKDLCKNHYESSDEYKYKQREYYKKPENKKKKAIVNSRHYKKNRDTLLPKMRERYHNLTPEQMESERLRGKQRTANGEYSNYHKNNKNKRNAESKQWHLDNPTYRSEWAKVNPIKRLIIEQRYREKHSKYYTQMDLKAWGDVIKFIFPRCINCGSTKQLEAHHILPRAQFPELALKIDNGVTLCKKCHNWITQLLKKYYA
;
A
#
# COMPACT_ATOMS: atom_id res chain seq x y z
N MET A 1 -51.90 23.93 -27.93
CA MET A 1 -50.88 24.15 -26.88
C MET A 1 -50.55 22.80 -26.25
N GLY A 2 -49.27 22.46 -26.09
CA GLY A 2 -48.89 21.20 -25.42
C GLY A 2 -49.22 21.24 -23.93
N ARG A 3 -49.50 20.08 -23.33
CA ARG A 3 -49.70 19.99 -21.87
C ARG A 3 -48.43 20.47 -21.14
N SER A 4 -48.59 21.32 -20.13
CA SER A 4 -47.53 21.78 -19.23
C SER A 4 -47.53 20.96 -17.93
N CYS A 5 -46.46 21.07 -17.15
CA CYS A 5 -46.37 20.40 -15.86
C CYS A 5 -47.24 21.09 -14.81
N THR A 6 -47.93 20.31 -13.99
CA THR A 6 -48.78 20.82 -12.89
C THR A 6 -48.02 21.54 -11.77
N LYS A 7 -46.69 21.44 -11.76
CA LYS A 7 -45.80 22.06 -10.77
C LYS A 7 -44.89 23.15 -11.36
N CYS A 8 -44.83 23.31 -12.68
CA CYS A 8 -44.07 24.36 -13.36
C CYS A 8 -44.43 24.46 -14.84
N ASP A 9 -44.08 25.56 -15.51
CA ASP A 9 -44.45 25.78 -16.92
C ASP A 9 -43.62 24.98 -17.94
N LYS A 10 -42.84 24.00 -17.48
CA LYS A 10 -42.05 23.13 -18.35
C LYS A 10 -42.94 22.12 -19.07
N LYS A 11 -42.48 21.65 -20.22
CA LYS A 11 -43.15 20.63 -21.03
C LYS A 11 -43.49 19.37 -20.20
N HIS A 12 -44.74 18.92 -20.32
CA HIS A 12 -45.20 17.67 -19.73
C HIS A 12 -44.36 16.46 -20.20
N TYR A 13 -44.14 15.51 -19.29
CA TYR A 13 -43.48 14.23 -19.57
C TYR A 13 -44.37 13.04 -19.20
N ALA A 14 -44.69 12.87 -17.93
CA ALA A 14 -45.50 11.75 -17.44
C ALA A 14 -46.27 12.17 -16.17
N LYS A 15 -47.49 11.63 -16.01
CA LYS A 15 -48.37 11.92 -14.86
C LYS A 15 -48.55 13.41 -14.59
N ASP A 16 -48.72 14.18 -15.65
CA ASP A 16 -48.90 15.64 -15.58
C ASP A 16 -47.68 16.38 -14.97
N LEU A 17 -46.53 15.71 -14.87
CA LEU A 17 -45.28 16.28 -14.39
C LEU A 17 -44.26 16.42 -15.53
N CYS A 18 -43.40 17.42 -15.42
CA CYS A 18 -42.19 17.50 -16.24
C CYS A 18 -41.21 16.41 -15.81
N LYS A 19 -40.21 16.12 -16.65
CA LYS A 19 -39.24 15.04 -16.38
C LYS A 19 -38.60 15.16 -15.00
N ASN A 20 -38.11 16.34 -14.63
CA ASN A 20 -37.45 16.54 -13.33
C ASN A 20 -38.41 16.29 -12.16
N HIS A 21 -39.64 16.81 -12.24
CA HIS A 21 -40.62 16.61 -11.18
C HIS A 21 -41.07 15.15 -11.08
N TYR A 22 -41.24 14.46 -12.21
CA TYR A 22 -41.54 13.03 -12.23
C TYR A 22 -40.39 12.20 -11.65
N GLU A 23 -39.15 12.45 -12.07
CA GLU A 23 -37.97 11.73 -11.58
C GLU A 23 -37.67 12.01 -10.09
N SER A 24 -38.09 13.16 -9.59
CA SER A 24 -38.01 13.51 -8.16
C SER A 24 -39.12 12.89 -7.31
N SER A 25 -40.19 12.36 -7.92
CA SER A 25 -41.34 11.78 -7.22
C SER A 25 -40.97 10.47 -6.50
N ASP A 26 -41.64 10.19 -5.38
CA ASP A 26 -41.41 8.97 -4.62
C ASP A 26 -41.81 7.72 -5.39
N GLU A 27 -42.85 7.80 -6.23
CA GLU A 27 -43.25 6.70 -7.10
C GLU A 27 -42.15 6.35 -8.11
N TYR A 28 -41.54 7.35 -8.76
CA TYR A 28 -40.43 7.08 -9.67
C TYR A 28 -39.23 6.50 -8.93
N LYS A 29 -38.86 7.08 -7.78
CA LYS A 29 -37.77 6.57 -6.94
C LYS A 29 -38.04 5.12 -6.50
N TYR A 30 -39.28 4.78 -6.16
CA TYR A 30 -39.70 3.42 -5.83
C TYR A 30 -39.54 2.48 -7.04
N LYS A 31 -40.09 2.84 -8.21
CA LYS A 31 -39.93 2.03 -9.44
C LYS A 31 -38.47 1.82 -9.81
N GLN A 32 -37.63 2.85 -9.68
CA GLN A 32 -36.19 2.73 -9.89
C GLN A 32 -35.52 1.76 -8.91
N ARG A 33 -35.88 1.82 -7.62
CA ARG A 33 -35.38 0.85 -6.63
C ARG A 33 -35.79 -0.57 -6.99
N GLU A 34 -37.06 -0.82 -7.30
CA GLU A 34 -37.55 -2.15 -7.71
C GLU A 34 -36.87 -2.66 -8.98
N TYR A 35 -36.69 -1.79 -9.99
CA TYR A 35 -36.01 -2.14 -11.22
C TYR A 35 -34.58 -2.65 -10.96
N TYR A 36 -33.82 -1.98 -10.09
CA TYR A 36 -32.44 -2.35 -9.75
C TYR A 36 -32.30 -3.43 -8.68
N LYS A 37 -33.40 -3.87 -8.02
CA LYS A 37 -33.38 -5.08 -7.19
C LYS A 37 -33.12 -6.32 -8.02
N LYS A 38 -33.54 -6.34 -9.29
CA LYS A 38 -33.33 -7.50 -10.18
C LYS A 38 -31.83 -7.72 -10.48
N PRO A 39 -31.29 -8.95 -10.33
CA PRO A 39 -29.86 -9.23 -10.47
C PRO A 39 -29.25 -8.78 -11.82
N GLU A 40 -29.97 -8.98 -12.91
CA GLU A 40 -29.56 -8.61 -14.27
C GLU A 40 -29.40 -7.09 -14.43
N ASN A 41 -30.31 -6.31 -13.86
CA ASN A 41 -30.26 -4.86 -13.90
C ASN A 41 -29.17 -4.31 -12.98
N LYS A 42 -28.93 -4.96 -11.84
CA LYS A 42 -27.79 -4.66 -10.95
C LYS A 42 -26.47 -4.89 -11.68
N LYS A 43 -26.33 -5.99 -12.42
CA LYS A 43 -25.14 -6.26 -13.27
C LYS A 43 -24.98 -5.21 -14.37
N LYS A 44 -26.05 -4.86 -15.10
CA LYS A 44 -26.03 -3.81 -16.13
C LYS A 44 -25.57 -2.46 -15.54
N LYS A 45 -26.14 -2.07 -14.39
CA LYS A 45 -25.74 -0.84 -13.67
C LYS A 45 -24.28 -0.86 -13.25
N ALA A 46 -23.78 -1.98 -12.73
CA ALA A 46 -22.38 -2.13 -12.34
C ALA A 46 -21.42 -1.94 -13.55
N ILE A 47 -21.78 -2.48 -14.73
CA ILE A 47 -20.99 -2.31 -15.96
C ILE A 47 -20.97 -0.84 -16.38
N VAL A 48 -22.14 -0.18 -16.42
CA VAL A 48 -22.25 1.25 -16.79
C VAL A 48 -21.44 2.11 -15.82
N ASN A 49 -21.58 1.88 -14.51
CA ASN A 49 -20.83 2.61 -13.48
C ASN A 49 -19.33 2.38 -13.60
N SER A 50 -18.89 1.14 -13.89
CA SER A 50 -17.48 0.81 -14.10
C SER A 50 -16.89 1.56 -15.30
N ARG A 51 -17.63 1.61 -16.42
CA ARG A 51 -17.23 2.38 -17.61
C ARG A 51 -17.17 3.88 -17.32
N HIS A 52 -18.19 4.43 -16.65
CA HIS A 52 -18.23 5.83 -16.26
C HIS A 52 -17.06 6.17 -15.32
N TYR A 53 -16.79 5.35 -14.32
CA TYR A 53 -15.67 5.54 -13.40
C TYR A 53 -14.33 5.52 -14.13
N LYS A 54 -14.10 4.55 -15.02
CA LYS A 54 -12.86 4.50 -15.81
C LYS A 54 -12.66 5.75 -16.66
N LYS A 55 -13.72 6.23 -17.32
CA LYS A 55 -13.67 7.44 -18.17
C LYS A 55 -13.44 8.73 -17.36
N ASN A 56 -13.95 8.79 -16.12
CA ASN A 56 -13.92 10.00 -15.29
C ASN A 56 -13.06 9.83 -14.03
N ARG A 57 -12.11 8.89 -14.04
CA ARG A 57 -11.37 8.48 -12.83
C ARG A 57 -10.66 9.66 -12.18
N ASP A 58 -9.98 10.47 -12.99
CA ASP A 58 -9.12 11.55 -12.49
C ASP A 58 -9.90 12.72 -11.93
N THR A 59 -11.16 12.90 -12.33
CA THR A 59 -12.06 13.92 -11.75
C THR A 59 -12.85 13.40 -10.56
N LEU A 60 -13.18 12.10 -10.54
CA LEU A 60 -13.92 11.47 -9.45
C LEU A 60 -13.05 11.19 -8.22
N LEU A 61 -11.80 10.76 -8.43
CA LEU A 61 -10.90 10.37 -7.33
C LEU A 61 -10.64 11.52 -6.33
N PRO A 62 -10.29 12.75 -6.75
CA PRO A 62 -10.11 13.87 -5.83
C PRO A 62 -11.37 14.15 -5.01
N LYS A 63 -12.55 14.18 -5.67
CA LYS A 63 -13.86 14.38 -4.99
C LYS A 63 -14.20 13.27 -4.01
N MET A 64 -13.76 12.04 -4.27
CA MET A 64 -13.94 10.93 -3.31
C MET A 64 -13.02 11.08 -2.10
N ARG A 65 -11.77 11.50 -2.32
CA ARG A 65 -10.81 11.75 -1.22
C ARG A 65 -11.25 12.93 -0.35
N GLU A 66 -11.63 14.04 -0.96
CA GLU A 66 -12.13 15.23 -0.27
C GLU A 66 -13.33 14.88 0.63
N ARG A 67 -14.30 14.11 0.11
CA ARG A 67 -15.43 13.61 0.91
C ARG A 67 -14.98 12.79 2.12
N TYR A 68 -13.93 11.97 1.98
CA TYR A 68 -13.41 11.18 3.09
C TYR A 68 -12.70 12.06 4.14
N HIS A 69 -11.97 13.09 3.71
CA HIS A 69 -11.33 14.05 4.61
C HIS A 69 -12.35 14.93 5.37
N ASN A 70 -13.52 15.15 4.78
CA ASN A 70 -14.59 15.96 5.37
C ASN A 70 -15.62 15.12 6.16
N LEU A 71 -15.32 13.86 6.48
CA LEU A 71 -16.20 13.05 7.32
C LEU A 71 -16.19 13.56 8.76
N THR A 72 -17.36 13.58 9.40
CA THR A 72 -17.45 13.84 10.84
C THR A 72 -16.88 12.66 11.63
N PRO A 73 -16.49 12.86 12.91
CA PRO A 73 -16.05 11.76 13.76
C PRO A 73 -17.04 10.59 13.83
N GLU A 74 -18.34 10.86 13.89
CA GLU A 74 -19.40 9.84 13.91
C GLU A 74 -19.45 9.06 12.58
N GLN A 75 -19.28 9.74 11.45
CA GLN A 75 -19.24 9.10 10.14
C GLN A 75 -17.98 8.25 9.97
N MET A 76 -16.83 8.72 10.46
CA MET A 76 -15.58 7.94 10.47
C MET A 76 -15.75 6.67 11.32
N GLU A 77 -16.37 6.78 12.50
CA GLU A 77 -16.63 5.63 13.36
C GLU A 77 -17.61 4.65 12.71
N SER A 78 -18.66 5.14 12.05
CA SER A 78 -19.59 4.31 11.27
C SER A 78 -18.87 3.54 10.16
N GLU A 79 -17.97 4.17 9.40
CA GLU A 79 -17.14 3.50 8.39
C GLU A 79 -16.22 2.44 9.00
N ARG A 80 -15.63 2.74 10.17
CA ARG A 80 -14.78 1.80 10.90
C ARG A 80 -15.57 0.56 11.34
N LEU A 81 -16.77 0.75 11.90
CA LEU A 81 -17.68 -0.33 12.29
C LEU A 81 -18.12 -1.16 11.08
N ARG A 82 -18.49 -0.52 9.96
CA ARG A 82 -18.76 -1.21 8.69
C ARG A 82 -17.55 -2.02 8.21
N GLY A 83 -16.35 -1.49 8.35
CA GLY A 83 -15.10 -2.21 8.07
C GLY A 83 -14.98 -3.49 8.90
N LYS A 84 -15.17 -3.40 10.22
CA LYS A 84 -15.14 -4.54 11.13
C LYS A 84 -16.19 -5.59 10.78
N GLN A 85 -17.43 -5.16 10.49
CA GLN A 85 -18.51 -6.06 10.12
C GLN A 85 -18.20 -6.82 8.83
N ARG A 86 -17.68 -6.14 7.80
CA ARG A 86 -17.26 -6.79 6.54
C ARG A 86 -16.16 -7.82 6.76
N THR A 87 -15.20 -7.53 7.64
CA THR A 87 -14.16 -8.48 8.02
C THR A 87 -14.74 -9.68 8.76
N ALA A 88 -15.63 -9.47 9.73
CA ALA A 88 -16.31 -10.54 10.46
C ALA A 88 -17.15 -11.43 9.53
N ASN A 89 -17.82 -10.82 8.55
CA ASN A 89 -18.59 -11.53 7.51
C ASN A 89 -17.70 -12.24 6.48
N GLY A 90 -16.38 -12.12 6.56
CA GLY A 90 -15.43 -12.72 5.63
C GLY A 90 -15.46 -12.12 4.23
N GLU A 91 -16.16 -11.00 3.99
CA GLU A 91 -16.30 -10.39 2.66
C GLU A 91 -14.94 -10.09 2.03
N TYR A 92 -14.01 -9.54 2.83
CA TYR A 92 -12.66 -9.22 2.38
C TYR A 92 -11.86 -10.47 1.99
N SER A 93 -11.93 -11.51 2.83
CA SER A 93 -11.26 -12.80 2.57
C SER A 93 -11.81 -13.45 1.30
N ASN A 94 -13.14 -13.50 1.17
CA ASN A 94 -13.83 -14.05 0.00
C ASN A 94 -13.48 -13.29 -1.27
N TYR A 95 -13.45 -11.96 -1.22
CA TYR A 95 -13.00 -11.13 -2.35
C TYR A 95 -11.57 -11.51 -2.77
N HIS A 96 -10.63 -11.61 -1.84
CA HIS A 96 -9.24 -11.96 -2.15
C HIS A 96 -9.08 -13.37 -2.69
N LYS A 97 -9.84 -14.34 -2.16
CA LYS A 97 -9.86 -15.73 -2.63
C LYS A 97 -10.38 -15.80 -4.06
N ASN A 98 -11.53 -15.19 -4.33
CA ASN A 98 -12.19 -15.22 -5.64
C ASN A 98 -11.41 -14.46 -6.72
N ASN A 99 -10.61 -13.47 -6.33
CA ASN A 99 -9.82 -12.64 -7.27
C ASN A 99 -8.32 -12.97 -7.24
N LYS A 100 -7.90 -14.08 -6.62
CA LYS A 100 -6.48 -14.44 -6.45
C LYS A 100 -5.69 -14.40 -7.77
N ASN A 101 -6.20 -15.10 -8.78
CA ASN A 101 -5.50 -15.23 -10.07
C ASN A 101 -5.37 -13.89 -10.79
N LYS A 102 -6.46 -13.12 -10.83
CA LYS A 102 -6.46 -11.78 -11.44
C LYS A 102 -5.47 -10.85 -10.73
N ARG A 103 -5.49 -10.79 -9.40
CA ARG A 103 -4.56 -9.97 -8.61
C ARG A 103 -3.11 -10.39 -8.81
N ASN A 104 -2.84 -11.69 -8.87
CA ASN A 104 -1.49 -12.20 -9.10
C ASN A 104 -1.00 -11.82 -10.51
N ALA A 105 -1.86 -11.90 -11.53
CA ALA A 105 -1.55 -11.48 -12.89
C ALA A 105 -1.27 -9.96 -12.96
N GLU A 106 -2.12 -9.14 -12.36
CA GLU A 106 -1.93 -7.68 -12.27
C GLU A 106 -0.64 -7.33 -11.52
N SER A 107 -0.36 -8.01 -10.39
CA SER A 107 0.87 -7.82 -9.62
C SER A 107 2.12 -8.23 -10.41
N LYS A 108 2.05 -9.34 -11.16
CA LYS A 108 3.16 -9.79 -12.02
C LYS A 108 3.42 -8.78 -13.12
N GLN A 109 2.38 -8.31 -13.81
CA GLN A 109 2.50 -7.30 -14.85
C GLN A 109 3.10 -6.01 -14.29
N TRP A 110 2.62 -5.55 -13.13
CA TRP A 110 3.18 -4.36 -12.49
C TRP A 110 4.67 -4.50 -12.17
N HIS A 111 5.15 -5.67 -11.74
CA HIS A 111 6.58 -5.90 -11.52
C HIS A 111 7.39 -5.92 -12.82
N LEU A 112 6.81 -6.40 -13.93
CA LEU A 112 7.44 -6.32 -15.26
C LEU A 112 7.53 -4.87 -15.74
N ASP A 113 6.49 -4.07 -15.51
CA ASP A 113 6.43 -2.66 -15.87
C ASP A 113 7.33 -1.79 -14.96
N ASN A 114 7.72 -2.30 -13.78
CA ASN A 114 8.50 -1.58 -12.78
C ASN A 114 9.70 -2.42 -12.29
N PRO A 115 10.64 -2.79 -13.17
CA PRO A 115 11.70 -3.75 -12.87
C PRO A 115 12.68 -3.25 -11.78
N THR A 116 12.85 -1.93 -11.65
CA THR A 116 13.74 -1.32 -10.65
C THR A 116 13.06 -1.05 -9.31
N TYR A 117 11.73 -1.16 -9.20
CA TYR A 117 10.99 -0.76 -8.00
C TYR A 117 11.56 -1.40 -6.73
N ARG A 118 11.87 -2.69 -6.76
CA ARG A 118 12.37 -3.39 -5.57
C ARG A 118 13.73 -2.84 -5.12
N SER A 119 14.62 -2.53 -6.06
CA SER A 119 15.96 -2.02 -5.74
C SER A 119 15.92 -0.56 -5.28
N GLU A 120 15.07 0.27 -5.89
CA GLU A 120 14.83 1.65 -5.48
C GLU A 120 14.16 1.71 -4.10
N TRP A 121 13.10 0.93 -3.88
CA TRP A 121 12.42 0.83 -2.59
C TRP A 121 13.38 0.39 -1.47
N ALA A 122 14.27 -0.56 -1.75
CA ALA A 122 15.28 -1.02 -0.80
C ALA A 122 16.28 0.08 -0.42
N LYS A 123 16.66 0.96 -1.34
CA LYS A 123 17.58 2.08 -1.08
C LYS A 123 16.95 3.12 -0.15
N VAL A 124 15.67 3.43 -0.36
CA VAL A 124 14.96 4.44 0.45
C VAL A 124 14.36 3.88 1.74
N ASN A 125 14.25 2.56 1.88
CA ASN A 125 13.70 1.89 3.08
C ASN A 125 14.61 0.77 3.61
N PRO A 126 15.91 1.02 3.91
CA PRO A 126 16.84 -0.04 4.30
C PRO A 126 16.43 -0.72 5.62
N ILE A 127 15.91 0.04 6.60
CA ILE A 127 15.46 -0.50 7.88
C ILE A 127 14.27 -1.46 7.69
N LYS A 128 13.26 -1.05 6.90
CA LYS A 128 12.10 -1.91 6.61
C LYS A 128 12.53 -3.17 5.86
N ARG A 129 13.48 -3.05 4.93
CA ARG A 129 14.06 -4.21 4.24
C ARG A 129 14.69 -5.18 5.24
N LEU A 130 15.56 -4.71 6.13
CA LEU A 130 16.20 -5.57 7.13
C LEU A 130 15.16 -6.32 8.01
N ILE A 131 14.13 -5.61 8.48
CA ILE A 131 13.05 -6.23 9.28
C ILE A 131 12.32 -7.33 8.49
N ILE A 132 12.03 -7.09 7.20
CA ILE A 132 11.39 -8.07 6.33
C ILE A 132 12.27 -9.31 6.16
N GLU A 133 13.56 -9.13 5.86
CA GLU A 133 14.51 -10.24 5.70
C GLU A 133 14.67 -11.03 7.01
N GLN A 134 14.76 -10.34 8.16
CA GLN A 134 14.83 -10.98 9.48
C GLN A 134 13.61 -11.86 9.77
N ARG A 135 12.39 -11.36 9.50
CA ARG A 135 11.15 -12.14 9.68
C ARG A 135 11.08 -13.34 8.75
N TYR A 136 11.51 -13.17 7.50
CA TYR A 136 11.57 -14.28 6.54
C TYR A 136 12.55 -15.34 7.03
N ARG A 137 13.74 -14.93 7.47
CA ARG A 137 14.75 -15.81 8.06
C ARG A 137 14.20 -16.55 9.26
N GLU A 138 13.64 -15.88 10.26
CA GLU A 138 13.10 -16.52 11.48
C GLU A 138 12.06 -17.61 11.18
N LYS A 139 11.31 -17.48 10.08
CA LYS A 139 10.35 -18.48 9.63
C LYS A 139 10.97 -19.67 8.89
N HIS A 140 12.10 -19.47 8.21
CA HIS A 140 12.63 -20.43 7.23
C HIS A 140 14.03 -20.97 7.55
N SER A 141 14.82 -20.32 8.40
CA SER A 141 16.21 -20.67 8.70
C SER A 141 16.67 -20.12 10.05
N LYS A 142 17.46 -20.90 10.79
CA LYS A 142 18.14 -20.43 12.02
C LYS A 142 19.37 -19.54 11.71
N TYR A 143 19.93 -19.66 10.51
CA TYR A 143 21.17 -18.98 10.12
C TYR A 143 20.88 -17.79 9.21
N TYR A 144 21.68 -16.73 9.35
CA TYR A 144 21.62 -15.58 8.45
C TYR A 144 22.29 -15.91 7.11
N THR A 145 21.76 -15.32 6.06
CA THR A 145 22.23 -15.44 4.69
C THR A 145 23.14 -14.27 4.31
N GLN A 146 23.78 -14.36 3.14
CA GLN A 146 24.50 -13.22 2.57
C GLN A 146 23.58 -12.01 2.31
N MET A 147 22.29 -12.27 2.01
CA MET A 147 21.32 -11.21 1.75
C MET A 147 20.95 -10.44 3.03
N ASP A 148 20.88 -11.14 4.16
CA ASP A 148 20.67 -10.54 5.49
C ASP A 148 21.83 -9.61 5.85
N LEU A 149 23.08 -10.07 5.65
CA LEU A 149 24.27 -9.26 5.91
C LEU A 149 24.34 -8.03 5.01
N LYS A 150 23.96 -8.18 3.74
CA LYS A 150 23.88 -7.05 2.80
C LYS A 150 22.80 -6.04 3.26
N ALA A 151 21.62 -6.51 3.65
CA ALA A 151 20.56 -5.66 4.17
C ALA A 151 20.97 -4.95 5.47
N TRP A 152 21.64 -5.67 6.38
CA TRP A 152 22.20 -5.09 7.60
C TRP A 152 23.25 -4.03 7.28
N GLY A 153 24.20 -4.31 6.39
CA GLY A 153 25.22 -3.34 6.01
C GLY A 153 24.62 -2.09 5.34
N ASP A 154 23.56 -2.25 4.54
CA ASP A 154 22.81 -1.13 3.97
C ASP A 154 22.15 -0.26 5.07
N VAL A 155 21.65 -0.87 6.15
CA VAL A 155 21.11 -0.15 7.33
C VAL A 155 22.20 0.60 8.09
N ILE A 156 23.35 -0.04 8.36
CA ILE A 156 24.45 0.60 9.10
C ILE A 156 24.96 1.84 8.37
N LYS A 157 25.17 1.75 7.04
CA LYS A 157 25.55 2.90 6.20
C LYS A 157 24.48 3.99 6.14
N PHE A 158 23.20 3.62 6.27
CA PHE A 158 22.10 4.58 6.30
C PHE A 158 22.03 5.35 7.62
N ILE A 159 22.19 4.67 8.76
CA ILE A 159 22.15 5.29 10.10
C ILE A 159 23.42 6.10 10.36
N PHE A 160 24.57 5.60 9.92
CA PHE A 160 25.87 6.24 10.08
C PHE A 160 26.45 6.59 8.69
N PRO A 161 26.09 7.73 8.08
CA PRO A 161 26.45 8.07 6.70
C PRO A 161 27.89 8.58 6.52
N ARG A 162 28.77 8.31 7.50
CA ARG A 162 30.17 8.72 7.51
C ARG A 162 30.99 7.76 8.34
N CYS A 163 32.29 7.71 8.06
CA CYS A 163 33.25 6.97 8.87
C CYS A 163 33.26 7.50 10.29
N ILE A 164 32.99 6.66 11.29
CA ILE A 164 32.99 7.08 12.70
C ILE A 164 34.40 7.45 13.19
N ASN A 165 35.45 6.87 12.60
CA ASN A 165 36.84 7.11 13.02
C ASN A 165 37.46 8.40 12.43
N CYS A 166 37.15 8.74 11.18
CA CYS A 166 37.80 9.88 10.50
C CYS A 166 36.84 10.87 9.82
N GLY A 167 35.53 10.65 9.90
CA GLY A 167 34.51 11.54 9.32
C GLY A 167 34.36 11.46 7.79
N SER A 168 35.20 10.71 7.07
CA SER A 168 35.08 10.56 5.60
C SER A 168 33.70 10.05 5.18
N THR A 169 33.18 10.57 4.06
CA THR A 169 31.91 10.15 3.43
C THR A 169 32.13 9.26 2.20
N LYS A 170 33.39 8.94 1.87
CA LYS A 170 33.77 8.18 0.67
C LYS A 170 34.14 6.74 1.02
N GLN A 171 33.82 5.80 0.12
CA GLN A 171 34.16 4.37 0.22
C GLN A 171 33.76 3.77 1.58
N LEU A 172 32.48 3.95 1.93
CA LEU A 172 31.92 3.52 3.21
C LEU A 172 31.57 2.02 3.21
N GLU A 173 31.98 1.35 4.27
CA GLU A 173 31.73 -0.06 4.54
C GLU A 173 31.12 -0.20 5.95
N ALA A 174 30.20 -1.14 6.10
CA ALA A 174 29.67 -1.50 7.40
C ALA A 174 30.68 -2.42 8.10
N HIS A 175 30.97 -2.11 9.35
CA HIS A 175 31.91 -2.84 10.19
C HIS A 175 31.18 -3.40 11.41
N HIS A 176 31.49 -4.64 11.77
CA HIS A 176 31.05 -5.21 13.04
C HIS A 176 31.97 -4.73 14.17
N ILE A 177 31.41 -4.20 15.27
CA ILE A 177 32.20 -3.80 16.44
C ILE A 177 32.80 -5.05 17.09
N LEU A 178 31.95 -6.05 17.37
CA LEU A 178 32.33 -7.38 17.83
C LEU A 178 32.40 -8.33 16.63
N PRO A 179 33.55 -9.00 16.39
CA PRO A 179 33.74 -9.82 15.20
C PRO A 179 32.69 -10.92 15.08
N ARG A 180 32.05 -10.98 13.91
CA ARG A 180 31.02 -11.98 13.59
C ARG A 180 31.47 -13.43 13.76
N ALA A 181 32.76 -13.72 13.55
CA ALA A 181 33.30 -15.07 13.72
C ALA A 181 33.25 -15.55 15.17
N GLN A 182 33.42 -14.63 16.12
CA GLN A 182 33.37 -14.93 17.55
C GLN A 182 31.97 -14.72 18.15
N PHE A 183 31.18 -13.79 17.60
CA PHE A 183 29.85 -13.42 18.10
C PHE A 183 28.78 -13.51 16.98
N PRO A 184 28.47 -14.71 16.46
CA PRO A 184 27.54 -14.89 15.35
C PRO A 184 26.11 -14.43 15.67
N GLU A 185 25.69 -14.45 16.95
CA GLU A 185 24.40 -13.98 17.43
C GLU A 185 24.22 -12.45 17.33
N LEU A 186 25.34 -11.71 17.27
CA LEU A 186 25.36 -10.26 17.13
C LEU A 186 25.50 -9.80 15.67
N ALA A 187 25.61 -10.72 14.71
CA ALA A 187 25.92 -10.43 13.31
C ALA A 187 24.95 -9.47 12.61
N LEU A 188 23.67 -9.49 13.02
CA LEU A 188 22.60 -8.67 12.44
C LEU A 188 22.06 -7.62 13.42
N LYS A 189 22.68 -7.49 14.61
CA LYS A 189 22.28 -6.49 15.58
C LYS A 189 22.80 -5.12 15.12
N ILE A 190 21.93 -4.11 15.17
CA ILE A 190 22.24 -2.77 14.65
C ILE A 190 23.28 -2.06 15.53
N ASP A 191 23.19 -2.26 16.84
CA ASP A 191 24.15 -1.75 17.84
C ASP A 191 25.55 -2.33 17.69
N ASN A 192 25.69 -3.52 17.10
CA ASN A 192 26.97 -4.14 16.76
C ASN A 192 27.54 -3.66 15.41
N GLY A 193 27.02 -2.57 14.85
CA GLY A 193 27.42 -2.06 13.54
C GLY A 193 27.83 -0.60 13.57
N VAL A 194 28.93 -0.28 12.89
CA VAL A 194 29.35 1.09 12.62
C VAL A 194 29.76 1.25 11.15
N THR A 195 29.76 2.47 10.65
CA THR A 195 30.28 2.76 9.31
C THR A 195 31.72 3.23 9.39
N LEU A 196 32.58 2.65 8.55
CA LEU A 196 33.98 3.04 8.39
C LEU A 196 34.29 3.28 6.92
N CYS A 197 35.24 4.16 6.61
CA CYS A 197 35.82 4.17 5.27
C CYS A 197 36.75 2.97 5.09
N LYS A 198 36.97 2.52 3.85
CA LYS A 198 37.83 1.38 3.52
C LYS A 198 39.19 1.38 4.23
N LYS A 199 39.86 2.53 4.34
CA LYS A 199 41.15 2.67 5.04
C LYS A 199 41.02 2.33 6.53
N CYS A 200 40.05 2.94 7.22
CA CYS A 200 39.81 2.70 8.65
C CYS A 200 39.29 1.28 8.88
N HIS A 201 38.43 0.76 8.00
CA HIS A 201 37.91 -0.60 8.06
C HIS A 201 39.03 -1.64 8.04
N ASN A 202 39.99 -1.51 7.12
CA ASN A 202 41.14 -2.42 7.03
C ASN A 202 42.06 -2.33 8.24
N TRP A 203 42.33 -1.12 8.74
CA TRP A 203 43.17 -0.92 9.91
C TRP A 203 42.54 -1.52 11.18
N ILE A 204 41.27 -1.22 11.45
CA ILE A 204 40.54 -1.74 12.62
C ILE A 204 40.38 -3.26 12.52
N THR A 205 40.04 -3.80 11.35
CA THR A 205 39.96 -5.25 11.14
C THR A 205 41.29 -5.94 11.49
N GLN A 206 42.43 -5.36 11.09
CA GLN A 206 43.74 -5.93 11.43
C GLN A 206 44.05 -5.83 12.91
N LEU A 207 43.66 -4.74 13.58
CA LEU A 207 43.80 -4.61 15.03
C LEU A 207 42.97 -5.65 15.75
N LEU A 208 41.68 -5.77 15.44
CA LEU A 208 40.76 -6.73 16.09
C LEU A 208 41.22 -8.18 15.89
N LYS A 209 41.77 -8.52 14.72
CA LYS A 209 42.37 -9.84 14.49
C LYS A 209 43.49 -10.17 15.49
N LYS A 210 44.25 -9.19 15.98
CA LYS A 210 45.28 -9.44 17.00
C LYS A 210 44.71 -9.68 18.39
N TYR A 211 43.54 -9.12 18.69
CA TYR A 211 42.89 -9.25 20.00
C TYR A 211 42.01 -10.51 20.10
N TYR A 212 41.50 -11.01 18.98
CA TYR A 212 40.54 -12.13 18.93
C TYR A 212 41.08 -13.36 18.17
N ALA A 213 42.36 -13.37 17.76
CA ALA A 213 43.06 -14.56 17.29
C ALA A 213 43.56 -15.37 18.49
#